data_AF-A0A820P8I2-F1
#
_entry.id   AF-A0A820P8I2-F1
#
_cell.length_a   1.000
_cell.length_b   1.000
_cell.length_c   1.000
_cell.angle_alpha   90.00
_cell.angle_beta   90.00
_cell.angle_gamma   90.00
#
_symmetry.space_group_name_H-M   'P 1'
#
loop_
_entity.id
_entity.type
_entity.pdbx_description
1 polymer ?
#
loop_
_entity_poly.entity_id
_entity_poly.type
_entity_poly.pdbx_seq_one_letter_code
_entity_poly.pdbx_strand_id
1 'polypeptide(L)'
;MPRVIGLMSGSSLDGLDIACVDFSSIGDYPSEKWTFNIVHAETMPYSSDWVKKLSTATELDARSYLLLHTSYGHYLGQCVKDFIAKYNLEINTIDLVASHGHTVFHEPWNSMTGQIGDGAAISA
;
A
#
# COMPACT_ATOMS: atom_id res chain seq x y z
N MET A 1 -12.98 -15.17 8.05
CA MET A 1 -11.87 -14.47 8.74
C MET A 1 -11.17 -13.69 7.65
N PRO A 2 -11.20 -12.35 7.68
CA PRO A 2 -10.72 -11.58 6.55
C PRO A 2 -9.21 -11.73 6.39
N ARG A 3 -8.77 -11.97 5.15
CA ARG A 3 -7.37 -11.98 4.74
C ARG A 3 -7.10 -10.73 3.93
N VAL A 4 -6.13 -9.94 4.41
CA VAL A 4 -5.85 -8.60 3.90
C VAL A 4 -4.41 -8.51 3.46
N ILE A 5 -4.16 -7.83 2.35
CA ILE A 5 -2.82 -7.40 1.97
C ILE A 5 -2.63 -5.94 2.38
N GLY A 6 -1.67 -5.67 3.27
CA GLY A 6 -1.26 -4.33 3.67
C GLY A 6 -0.07 -3.85 2.83
N LEU A 7 -0.09 -2.59 2.39
CA LEU A 7 0.99 -1.92 1.67
C LEU A 7 1.46 -0.67 2.43
N MET A 8 2.77 -0.53 2.59
CA MET A 8 3.39 0.63 3.23
C MET A 8 4.64 1.08 2.47
N SER A 9 4.67 2.35 2.06
CA SER A 9 5.89 2.99 1.58
C SER A 9 6.34 4.05 2.57
N GLY A 10 7.47 3.80 3.23
CA GLY A 10 8.13 4.77 4.09
C GLY A 10 8.82 5.90 3.32
N SER A 11 9.22 6.94 4.05
CA SER A 11 10.00 8.07 3.54
C SER A 11 11.46 7.73 3.25
N SER A 12 11.95 6.57 3.71
CA SER A 12 13.32 6.12 3.42
C SER A 12 13.53 5.72 1.97
N LEU A 13 12.44 5.44 1.22
CA LEU A 13 12.48 5.01 -0.18
C LEU A 13 13.29 3.72 -0.41
N ASP A 14 13.49 2.90 0.63
CA ASP A 14 14.19 1.63 0.51
C ASP A 14 13.36 0.60 -0.29
N GLY A 15 12.03 0.69 -0.19
CA GLY A 15 11.11 -0.22 -0.87
C GLY A 15 9.66 -0.07 -0.46
N LEU A 16 8.86 -1.01 -0.96
CA LEU A 16 7.47 -1.22 -0.60
C LEU A 16 7.38 -2.40 0.39
N ASP A 17 6.95 -2.12 1.61
CA ASP A 17 6.58 -3.16 2.55
C ASP A 17 5.21 -3.72 2.17
N ILE A 18 5.12 -5.04 2.07
CA ILE A 18 3.89 -5.77 1.74
C ILE A 18 3.71 -6.92 2.72
N ALA A 19 2.51 -7.06 3.27
CA ALA A 19 2.17 -8.12 4.22
C ALA A 19 0.79 -8.71 3.96
N CYS A 20 0.69 -10.04 3.89
CA CYS A 20 -0.58 -10.76 3.91
C CYS A 20 -0.89 -11.17 5.36
N VAL A 21 -2.04 -10.75 5.87
CA VAL A 21 -2.44 -10.92 7.26
C VAL A 21 -3.83 -11.51 7.35
N ASP A 22 -3.97 -12.56 8.14
CA ASP A 22 -5.25 -13.13 8.53
C ASP A 22 -5.74 -12.46 9.81
N PHE A 23 -6.95 -11.92 9.78
CA PHE A 23 -7.60 -11.34 10.95
C PHE A 23 -8.72 -12.24 11.45
N SER A 24 -8.86 -12.34 12.77
CA SER A 24 -9.99 -13.00 13.41
C SER A 24 -10.47 -12.20 14.60
N SER A 25 -11.75 -12.31 14.93
CA SER A 25 -12.35 -11.69 16.10
C SER A 25 -13.10 -12.73 16.92
N ILE A 26 -13.09 -12.54 18.25
CA ILE A 26 -13.82 -13.37 19.20
C ILE A 26 -14.75 -12.47 20.02
N GLY A 27 -16.01 -12.86 20.15
CA GLY A 27 -17.06 -12.09 20.81
C GLY A 27 -17.91 -11.30 19.82
N ASP A 28 -18.86 -10.54 20.34
CA ASP A 28 -19.81 -9.75 19.56
C ASP A 28 -19.55 -8.25 19.73
N TYR A 29 -19.94 -7.50 18.70
CA TYR A 29 -19.88 -6.04 18.70
C TYR A 29 -20.59 -5.43 19.91
N PRO A 30 -19.99 -4.43 20.61
CA PRO A 30 -18.72 -3.73 20.33
C PRO A 30 -17.52 -4.24 21.15
N SER A 31 -17.63 -5.45 21.70
CA SER A 31 -16.67 -6.02 22.65
C SER A 31 -15.77 -7.09 22.04
N GLU A 32 -15.80 -7.22 20.72
CA GLU A 32 -15.00 -8.21 20.00
C GLU A 32 -13.50 -7.95 20.19
N LYS A 33 -12.76 -9.03 20.43
CA LYS A 33 -11.30 -8.98 20.52
C LYS A 33 -10.71 -9.44 19.21
N TRP A 34 -9.99 -8.55 18.56
CA TRP A 34 -9.28 -8.85 17.32
C TRP A 34 -7.92 -9.49 17.60
N THR A 35 -7.58 -10.48 16.79
CA THR A 35 -6.25 -11.09 16.71
C THR A 35 -5.85 -11.20 15.24
N PHE A 36 -4.55 -11.34 15.00
CA PHE A 36 -4.03 -11.44 13.64
C PHE A 36 -2.89 -12.46 13.54
N ASN A 37 -2.67 -12.95 12.33
CA ASN A 37 -1.55 -13.79 11.96
C ASN A 37 -0.91 -13.25 10.67
N ILE A 38 0.37 -12.90 10.71
CA ILE A 38 1.12 -12.50 9.51
C ILE A 38 1.47 -13.79 8.76
N VAL A 39 0.84 -13.99 7.60
CA VAL A 39 1.06 -15.17 6.74
C VAL A 39 2.40 -15.04 6.04
N HIS A 40 2.60 -13.89 5.38
CA HIS A 40 3.86 -13.51 4.73
C HIS A 40 4.05 -12.00 4.83
N ALA A 41 5.30 -11.58 4.92
CA ALA A 41 5.67 -10.18 4.82
C ALA A 41 7.06 -10.06 4.17
N GLU A 42 7.24 -9.04 3.34
CA GLU A 42 8.54 -8.68 2.78
C GLU A 42 8.61 -7.19 2.42
N THR A 43 9.83 -6.73 2.15
CA THR A 43 10.09 -5.42 1.55
C THR A 43 10.57 -5.62 0.13
N MET A 44 9.80 -5.15 -0.85
CA MET A 44 10.19 -5.15 -2.26
C MET A 44 11.02 -3.89 -2.55
N PRO A 45 12.30 -3.99 -2.92
CA PRO A 45 13.15 -2.81 -3.11
C PRO A 45 12.65 -1.97 -4.27
N TYR A 46 12.67 -0.64 -4.11
CA TYR A 46 12.35 0.25 -5.21
C TYR A 46 13.47 0.26 -6.25
N SER A 47 13.08 0.35 -7.53
CA SER A 47 14.03 0.68 -8.57
C SER A 47 14.52 2.12 -8.41
N SER A 48 15.70 2.43 -8.96
CA SER A 48 16.24 3.80 -9.00
C SER A 48 15.25 4.80 -9.60
N ASP A 49 14.45 4.36 -10.58
CA ASP A 49 13.43 5.18 -11.23
C ASP A 49 12.28 5.53 -10.28
N TRP A 50 11.82 4.58 -9.46
CA TRP A 50 10.80 4.83 -8.45
C TRP A 50 11.31 5.70 -7.32
N VAL A 51 12.53 5.44 -6.83
CA VAL A 51 13.19 6.31 -5.84
C VAL A 51 13.21 7.75 -6.34
N LYS A 52 13.62 7.98 -7.59
CA LYS A 52 13.63 9.31 -8.20
C LYS A 52 12.24 9.92 -8.33
N LYS A 53 11.26 9.19 -8.85
CA LYS A 53 9.89 9.70 -9.03
C LYS A 53 9.24 10.10 -7.70
N LEU A 54 9.42 9.28 -6.67
CA LEU A 54 8.83 9.52 -5.36
C LEU A 54 9.56 10.63 -4.60
N SER A 55 10.89 10.70 -4.66
CA SER A 55 11.67 11.72 -3.94
C SER A 55 11.43 13.14 -4.46
N THR A 56 11.09 13.30 -5.73
CA THR A 56 10.79 14.62 -6.35
C THR A 56 9.29 14.91 -6.43
N ALA A 57 8.43 14.10 -5.80
CA ALA A 57 6.97 14.22 -5.95
C ALA A 57 6.42 15.56 -5.43
N THR A 58 7.07 16.18 -4.45
CA THR A 58 6.70 17.48 -3.87
C THR A 58 6.92 18.66 -4.82
N GLU A 59 7.74 18.48 -5.85
CA GLU A 59 8.12 19.52 -6.82
C GLU A 59 7.22 19.52 -8.06
N LEU A 60 6.31 18.55 -8.17
CA LEU A 60 5.47 18.37 -9.34
C LEU A 60 4.34 19.39 -9.41
N ASP A 61 4.02 19.84 -10.63
CA ASP A 61 2.76 20.51 -10.89
C ASP A 61 1.57 19.57 -10.66
N ALA A 62 0.36 20.13 -10.53
CA ALA A 62 -0.84 19.36 -10.22
C ALA A 62 -1.14 18.23 -11.22
N ARG A 63 -0.89 18.45 -12.52
CA ARG A 63 -1.13 17.43 -13.55
C ARG A 63 -0.13 16.29 -13.43
N SER A 64 1.15 16.63 -13.27
CA SER A 64 2.24 15.67 -13.09
C SER A 64 2.09 14.88 -11.79
N TYR A 65 1.63 15.52 -10.71
CA TYR A 65 1.29 14.86 -9.44
C TYR A 65 0.18 13.82 -9.62
N LEU A 66 -0.92 14.15 -10.31
CA LEU A 66 -2.01 13.21 -10.58
C LEU A 66 -1.58 12.04 -11.48
N LEU A 67 -0.71 12.30 -12.48
CA LEU A 67 -0.12 11.24 -13.29
C LEU A 67 0.76 10.31 -12.45
N LEU A 68 1.57 10.86 -11.55
CA LEU A 68 2.36 10.08 -10.60
C LEU A 68 1.45 9.25 -9.69
N HIS A 69 0.38 9.85 -9.14
CA HIS A 69 -0.61 9.20 -8.28
C HIS A 69 -1.20 7.93 -8.91
N THR A 70 -1.67 8.02 -10.16
CA THR A 70 -2.23 6.87 -10.90
C THR A 70 -1.14 5.87 -11.28
N SER A 71 0.02 6.33 -11.78
CA SER A 71 1.10 5.42 -12.18
C SER A 71 1.66 4.62 -11.01
N TYR A 72 1.74 5.23 -9.82
CA TYR A 72 2.16 4.56 -8.60
C TYR A 72 1.12 3.56 -8.12
N GLY A 73 -0.18 3.88 -8.24
CA GLY A 73 -1.25 2.91 -7.97
C GLY A 73 -1.15 1.65 -8.82
N HIS A 74 -0.91 1.77 -10.13
CA HIS A 74 -0.68 0.60 -11.00
C HIS A 74 0.58 -0.19 -10.62
N TYR A 75 1.65 0.50 -10.22
CA TYR A 75 2.85 -0.16 -9.73
C TYR A 75 2.58 -0.96 -8.45
N LEU A 76 1.87 -0.38 -7.49
CA LEU A 76 1.46 -1.07 -6.26
C LEU A 76 0.60 -2.30 -6.57
N GLY A 77 -0.36 -2.19 -7.50
CA GLY A 77 -1.16 -3.33 -7.96
C GLY A 77 -0.31 -4.43 -8.60
N GLN A 78 0.73 -4.07 -9.36
CA GLN A 78 1.67 -5.06 -9.90
C GLN A 78 2.48 -5.74 -8.78
N CYS A 79 2.99 -4.98 -7.80
CA CYS A 79 3.69 -5.55 -6.65
C CYS A 79 2.81 -6.52 -5.85
N VAL A 80 1.51 -6.21 -5.67
CA VAL A 80 0.55 -7.13 -5.04
C VAL A 80 0.43 -8.43 -5.82
N LYS A 81 0.28 -8.37 -7.15
CA LYS A 81 0.19 -9.57 -7.99
C LYS A 81 1.47 -10.40 -7.93
N ASP A 82 2.63 -9.75 -7.96
CA ASP A 82 3.93 -10.42 -7.89
C ASP A 82 4.12 -11.11 -6.53
N PHE A 83 3.72 -10.46 -5.44
CA PHE A 83 3.75 -11.02 -4.09
C PHE A 83 2.81 -12.23 -3.95
N ILE A 84 1.58 -12.12 -4.45
CA ILE A 84 0.60 -13.23 -4.46
C ILE A 84 1.15 -14.42 -5.24
N ALA A 85 1.71 -14.18 -6.43
CA ALA A 85 2.31 -15.22 -7.25
C ALA A 85 3.52 -15.87 -6.56
N LYS A 86 4.42 -15.06 -5.98
CA LYS A 86 5.63 -15.53 -5.31
C LYS A 86 5.33 -16.47 -4.14
N TYR A 87 4.30 -16.16 -3.35
CA TYR A 87 3.90 -16.97 -2.20
C TYR A 87 2.79 -17.99 -2.52
N ASN A 88 2.41 -18.13 -3.79
CA ASN A 88 1.31 -19.00 -4.24
C ASN A 88 0.01 -18.79 -3.45
N LEU A 89 -0.34 -17.53 -3.18
CA LEU A 89 -1.57 -17.18 -2.48
C LEU A 89 -2.76 -17.30 -3.46
N GLU A 90 -3.87 -17.83 -2.97
CA GLU A 90 -5.10 -17.87 -3.76
C GLU A 90 -5.75 -16.48 -3.77
N ILE A 91 -5.75 -15.82 -4.93
CA ILE A 91 -6.29 -14.45 -5.10
C ILE A 91 -7.74 -14.32 -4.60
N ASN A 92 -8.56 -15.36 -4.80
CA ASN A 92 -9.96 -15.38 -4.37
C ASN A 92 -10.14 -15.45 -2.84
N THR A 93 -9.06 -15.65 -2.10
CA THR A 93 -9.05 -15.62 -0.62
C THR A 93 -8.65 -14.28 -0.06
N ILE A 94 -8.18 -13.33 -0.89
CA ILE A 94 -7.81 -11.98 -0.44
C ILE A 94 -9.05 -11.09 -0.50
N ASP A 95 -9.50 -10.60 0.66
CA ASP A 95 -10.72 -9.80 0.77
C ASP A 95 -10.51 -8.34 0.36
N LEU A 96 -9.33 -7.77 0.69
CA LEU A 96 -8.98 -6.40 0.33
C LEU A 96 -7.47 -6.14 0.35
N VAL A 97 -7.09 -5.05 -0.33
CA VAL A 97 -5.77 -4.44 -0.24
C VAL A 97 -5.89 -3.12 0.52
N ALA A 98 -5.21 -3.01 1.65
CA ALA A 98 -5.12 -1.79 2.45
C ALA A 98 -3.80 -1.08 2.14
N SER A 99 -3.87 0.07 1.46
CA SER A 99 -2.68 0.81 1.05
C SER A 99 -2.56 2.12 1.81
N HIS A 100 -1.40 2.33 2.47
CA HIS A 100 -1.01 3.66 2.95
C HIS A 100 -0.68 4.60 1.78
N GLY A 101 -0.15 4.05 0.68
CA GLY A 101 0.47 4.83 -0.39
C GLY A 101 1.84 5.38 0.01
N HIS A 102 2.23 6.48 -0.62
CA HIS A 102 3.46 7.22 -0.33
C HIS A 102 3.14 8.66 0.06
N THR A 103 3.63 9.10 1.21
CA THR A 103 3.41 10.48 1.69
C THR A 103 4.25 11.46 0.88
N VAL A 104 3.59 12.35 0.15
CA VAL A 104 4.23 13.46 -0.57
C VAL A 104 4.17 14.74 0.26
N PHE A 105 3.00 15.07 0.82
CA PHE A 105 2.81 16.24 1.66
C PHE A 105 2.38 15.85 3.07
N HIS A 106 2.99 16.46 4.08
CA HIS A 106 2.64 16.26 5.47
C HIS A 106 2.64 17.59 6.22
N GLU A 107 1.49 18.26 6.26
CA GLU A 107 1.31 19.58 6.87
C GLU A 107 0.18 19.55 7.92
N PRO A 108 0.37 18.87 9.06
CA PRO A 108 -0.67 18.74 10.08
C PRO A 108 -1.11 20.10 10.65
N TRP A 109 -0.21 21.09 10.68
CA TRP A 109 -0.51 22.47 11.11
C TRP A 109 -1.51 23.17 10.19
N ASN A 110 -1.56 22.77 8.91
CA ASN A 110 -2.51 23.24 7.91
C ASN A 110 -3.69 22.27 7.75
N SER A 111 -3.81 21.26 8.60
CA SER A 111 -4.82 20.18 8.48
C SER A 111 -4.80 19.47 7.12
N MET A 112 -3.62 19.34 6.51
CA MET A 112 -3.45 18.73 5.19
C MET A 112 -2.41 17.61 5.21
N THR A 113 -2.75 16.51 4.56
CA THR A 113 -1.81 15.44 4.21
C THR A 113 -2.11 14.99 2.78
N GLY A 114 -1.07 14.60 2.04
CA GLY A 114 -1.19 14.14 0.67
C GLY A 114 -0.41 12.85 0.47
N GLN A 115 -1.14 11.76 0.27
CA GLN A 115 -0.59 10.45 -0.08
C GLN A 115 -0.89 10.13 -1.55
N ILE A 116 0.10 9.61 -2.27
CA ILE A 116 -0.08 9.09 -3.63
C ILE A 116 -0.20 7.57 -3.65
N GLY A 117 -0.88 7.02 -4.66
CA GLY A 117 -1.19 5.60 -4.77
C GLY A 117 -2.68 5.40 -5.00
N ASP A 118 -3.12 5.66 -6.24
CA ASP A 118 -4.53 5.60 -6.65
C ASP A 118 -5.14 4.22 -6.39
N GLY A 119 -6.13 4.16 -5.49
CA GLY A 119 -6.81 2.92 -5.12
C GLY A 119 -7.52 2.26 -6.29
N ALA A 120 -8.10 3.03 -7.22
CA ALA A 120 -8.73 2.48 -8.41
C ALA A 120 -7.68 1.82 -9.33
N ALA A 121 -6.52 2.44 -9.48
CA ALA A 121 -5.42 1.90 -10.26
C ALA A 121 -4.77 0.65 -9.62
N ILE A 122 -4.77 0.56 -8.27
CA ILE A 122 -4.37 -0.67 -7.54
C ILE A 122 -5.33 -1.81 -7.87
N SER A 123 -6.64 -1.53 -7.96
CA SER A 123 -7.68 -2.54 -8.18
C SER A 123 -7.90 -2.97 -9.64
N ALA A 124 -7.27 -2.28 -10.60
CA ALA A 124 -7.54 -2.40 -12.04
C ALA A 124 -6.91 -3.62 -12.73
#